data_AF-A0A533QE49-F1
#
_entry.id   AF-A0A533QE49-F1
#
_cell.length_a   1.000
_cell.length_b   1.000
_cell.length_c   1.000
_cell.angle_alpha   90.00
_cell.angle_beta   90.00
_cell.angle_gamma   90.00
#
_symmetry.space_group_name_H-M   'P 1'
#
loop_
_entity.id
_entity.type
_entity.pdbx_description
1 polymer ?
#
loop_
_entity_poly.entity_id
_entity_poly.type
_entity_poly.pdbx_seq_one_letter_code
_entity_poly.pdbx_strand_id
1 'polypeptide(L)'
;MEFRAELINEDFANRLLGLLALNRRGSFMGIDEGRARVEKFIQSTNWEDVESVRMFIDNVDTALHIDQRETPSVVTQLKDQILKGRKPEEVFDLLYGLEYVRPRYILRWEGKDIAVLSPGERGTLLLVFYLLIDLGDMPLVIDQPEGNLDNHTVAKILVDCIREARRKRQVFIVTHNPNLAVVCDADQIVHASIEKDKGNIITYKTGSLENPAMSKYVTDVLEGTRWAFDVRGKKYDVGE
;
A
#
# COMPACT_ATOMS: atom_id res chain seq x y z
N MET A 1 3.71 11.02 0.31
CA MET A 1 3.70 9.56 0.46
C MET A 1 4.62 9.25 1.62
N GLU A 2 4.10 8.64 2.67
CA GLU A 2 4.91 8.31 3.86
C GLU A 2 5.10 6.81 3.90
N PHE A 3 6.36 6.38 3.99
CA PHE A 3 6.70 4.99 4.22
C PHE A 3 7.20 4.85 5.65
N ARG A 4 6.56 3.97 6.42
CA ARG A 4 7.01 3.60 7.76
C ARG A 4 7.14 2.09 7.84
N ALA A 5 8.25 1.63 8.41
CA ALA A 5 8.37 0.26 8.88
C ALA A 5 8.10 0.25 10.38
N GLU A 6 7.35 -0.74 10.84
CA GLU A 6 7.18 -1.02 12.26
C GLU A 6 7.32 -2.52 12.49
N LEU A 7 7.77 -2.91 13.67
CA LEU A 7 7.80 -4.32 14.06
C LEU A 7 6.44 -4.70 14.66
N ILE A 8 5.91 -5.85 14.26
CA ILE A 8 4.64 -6.36 14.78
C ILE A 8 4.77 -7.82 15.18
N ASN A 9 3.88 -8.24 16.09
CA ASN A 9 3.59 -9.65 16.32
C ASN A 9 2.82 -10.25 15.15
N GLU A 10 3.24 -11.42 14.70
CA GLU A 10 2.55 -12.23 13.71
C GLU A 10 2.20 -13.60 14.31
N ASP A 11 0.91 -13.79 14.58
CA ASP A 11 0.28 -15.08 14.91
C ASP A 11 0.84 -15.83 16.14
N PHE A 12 1.53 -15.14 17.06
CA PHE A 12 2.16 -15.79 18.21
C PHE A 12 1.15 -16.52 19.10
N ALA A 13 -0.02 -15.92 19.35
CA ALA A 13 -1.04 -16.51 20.22
C ALA A 13 -1.52 -17.86 19.71
N ASN A 14 -1.86 -17.97 18.42
CA ASN A 14 -2.34 -19.22 17.84
C ASN A 14 -1.21 -20.26 17.78
N ARG A 15 0.01 -19.86 17.43
CA ARG A 15 1.19 -20.75 17.41
C ARG A 15 1.48 -21.34 18.79
N LEU A 16 1.51 -20.49 19.83
CA LEU A 16 1.79 -20.94 21.21
C LEU A 16 0.70 -21.87 21.71
N LEU A 17 -0.58 -21.49 21.60
CA LEU A 17 -1.68 -22.30 22.09
C LEU A 17 -1.83 -23.61 21.31
N GLY A 18 -1.41 -23.65 20.04
CA GLY A 18 -1.36 -24.87 19.23
C GLY A 18 -0.30 -25.89 19.69
N LEU A 19 0.69 -25.47 20.49
CA LEU A 19 1.70 -26.35 21.09
C LEU A 19 1.28 -26.87 22.47
N LEU A 20 0.30 -26.24 23.11
CA LEU A 20 -0.13 -26.53 24.47
C LEU A 20 -1.42 -27.36 24.50
N ALA A 21 -1.50 -28.29 25.45
CA ALA A 21 -2.71 -28.99 25.83
C ALA A 21 -3.54 -28.09 26.78
N LEU A 22 -4.46 -27.31 26.21
CA LEU A 22 -5.25 -26.29 26.93
C LEU A 22 -6.21 -26.87 28.00
N ASN A 23 -6.33 -28.19 28.10
CA ASN A 23 -7.09 -28.87 29.14
C ASN A 23 -6.23 -29.27 30.37
N ARG A 24 -4.94 -28.95 30.37
CA ARG A 24 -4.00 -29.26 31.46
C ARG A 24 -3.71 -28.02 32.29
N ARG A 25 -3.36 -28.24 33.56
CA ARG A 25 -3.07 -27.16 34.51
C ARG A 25 -1.87 -26.33 34.04
N GLY A 26 -2.04 -25.01 34.05
CA GLY A 26 -1.06 -24.02 33.64
C GLY A 26 -1.73 -22.67 33.43
N SER A 27 -0.93 -21.61 33.29
CA SER A 27 -1.48 -20.25 33.10
C SER A 27 -2.32 -20.12 31.82
N PHE A 28 -2.05 -20.94 30.80
CA PHE A 28 -2.75 -20.94 29.51
C PHE A 28 -3.85 -22.01 29.39
N MET A 29 -4.30 -22.59 30.50
CA MET A 29 -5.41 -23.54 30.52
C MET A 29 -6.72 -22.83 30.14
N GLY A 30 -7.51 -23.45 29.26
CA GLY A 30 -8.76 -22.92 28.71
C GLY A 30 -8.55 -22.29 27.32
N ILE A 31 -9.49 -22.51 26.40
CA ILE A 31 -9.42 -21.97 25.03
C ILE A 31 -9.52 -20.44 25.07
N ASP A 32 -10.54 -19.92 25.76
CA ASP A 32 -10.80 -18.49 25.81
C ASP A 32 -9.88 -17.80 26.83
N GLU A 33 -9.69 -18.40 28.02
CA GLU A 33 -8.85 -17.83 29.08
C GLU A 33 -7.36 -17.83 28.71
N GLY A 34 -6.88 -18.92 28.10
CA GLY A 34 -5.51 -19.02 27.62
C GLY A 34 -5.22 -18.00 26.52
N ARG A 35 -6.15 -17.87 25.56
CA ARG A 35 -6.04 -16.86 24.50
C ARG A 35 -6.07 -15.44 25.04
N ALA A 36 -7.03 -15.11 25.89
CA ALA A 36 -7.12 -13.79 26.50
C ALA A 36 -5.84 -13.42 27.27
N ARG A 37 -5.18 -14.40 27.91
CA ARG A 37 -3.91 -14.17 28.61
C ARG A 37 -2.75 -13.89 27.66
N VAL A 38 -2.59 -14.68 26.58
CA VAL A 38 -1.51 -14.43 25.60
C VAL A 38 -1.73 -13.08 24.90
N GLU A 39 -2.97 -12.78 24.50
CA GLU A 39 -3.33 -11.50 23.88
C GLU A 39 -3.03 -10.32 24.80
N LYS A 40 -3.24 -10.45 26.11
CA LYS A 40 -2.88 -9.41 27.09
C LYS A 40 -1.36 -9.15 27.11
N PHE A 41 -0.54 -10.19 27.03
CA PHE A 41 0.91 -10.01 26.91
C PHE A 41 1.27 -9.32 25.59
N ILE A 42 0.68 -9.74 24.47
CA ILE A 42 0.93 -9.12 23.15
C ILE A 42 0.54 -7.65 23.13
N GLN A 43 -0.65 -7.29 23.63
CA GLN A 43 -1.18 -5.92 23.62
C GLN A 43 -0.40 -4.96 24.52
N SER A 44 0.24 -5.46 25.58
CA SER A 44 1.08 -4.66 26.47
C SER A 44 2.52 -4.51 25.97
N THR A 45 2.87 -5.16 24.86
CA THR A 45 4.23 -5.16 24.30
C THR A 45 4.36 -4.11 23.21
N ASN A 46 5.30 -3.18 23.39
CA ASN A 46 5.87 -2.41 22.30
C ASN A 46 6.92 -3.26 21.57
N TRP A 47 6.65 -3.64 20.32
CA TRP A 47 7.53 -4.48 19.49
C TRP A 47 8.73 -3.73 18.90
N GLU A 48 8.73 -2.40 18.96
CA GLU A 48 9.86 -1.55 18.54
C GLU A 48 10.88 -1.31 19.67
N ASP A 49 10.59 -1.75 20.90
CA ASP A 49 11.45 -1.57 22.06
C ASP A 49 12.01 -2.90 22.58
N VAL A 50 13.33 -2.98 22.71
CA VAL A 50 14.06 -4.21 23.08
C VAL A 50 13.72 -4.68 24.49
N GLU A 51 13.62 -3.74 25.45
CA GLU A 51 13.31 -4.08 26.85
C GLU A 51 11.86 -4.56 26.99
N SER A 52 10.93 -3.92 26.28
CA SER A 52 9.55 -4.38 26.18
C SER A 52 9.43 -5.80 25.61
N VAL A 53 10.15 -6.12 24.52
CA VAL A 53 10.16 -7.48 23.95
C VAL A 53 10.78 -8.49 24.92
N ARG A 54 11.84 -8.11 25.64
CA ARG A 54 12.43 -8.94 26.68
C ARG A 54 11.43 -9.24 27.81
N MET A 55 10.73 -8.22 28.30
CA MET A 55 9.69 -8.39 29.31
C MET A 55 8.56 -9.30 28.84
N PHE A 56 8.17 -9.21 27.56
CA PHE A 56 7.20 -10.12 26.96
C PHE A 56 7.66 -11.58 27.06
N ILE A 57 8.90 -11.86 26.65
CA ILE A 57 9.50 -13.20 26.70
C ILE A 57 9.51 -13.73 28.15
N ASP A 58 10.02 -12.92 29.08
CA ASP A 58 10.12 -13.28 30.50
C ASP A 58 8.73 -13.54 31.12
N ASN A 59 7.72 -12.76 30.76
CA ASN A 59 6.34 -12.93 31.23
C ASN A 59 5.71 -14.23 30.71
N VAL A 60 5.91 -14.55 29.42
CA VAL A 60 5.41 -15.79 28.83
C VAL A 60 6.14 -17.00 29.43
N ASP A 61 7.47 -16.95 29.56
CA ASP A 61 8.27 -18.02 30.16
C ASP A 61 7.87 -18.27 31.63
N THR A 62 7.68 -17.19 32.39
CA THR A 62 7.17 -17.28 33.77
C THR A 62 5.79 -17.93 33.82
N ALA A 63 4.89 -17.57 32.91
CA ALA A 63 3.55 -18.14 32.84
C ALA A 63 3.53 -19.63 32.43
N LEU A 64 4.57 -20.12 31.73
CA LEU A 64 4.76 -21.55 31.43
C LEU A 64 5.23 -22.34 32.66
N HIS A 65 5.96 -21.71 33.58
CA HIS A 65 6.53 -22.35 34.77
C HIS A 65 5.73 -22.12 36.06
N ILE A 66 4.83 -21.14 36.07
CA ILE A 66 4.00 -20.77 37.22
C ILE A 66 2.57 -20.57 36.74
N ASP A 67 1.64 -21.36 37.27
CA ASP A 67 0.19 -21.15 37.11
C ASP A 67 -0.24 -19.95 37.95
N GLN A 68 -0.42 -18.82 37.27
CA GLN A 68 -0.81 -17.53 37.84
C GLN A 68 -2.32 -17.29 37.76
N ARG A 69 -3.15 -18.34 37.69
CA ARG A 69 -4.62 -18.21 37.75
C ARG A 69 -5.15 -18.23 39.18
N GLU A 70 -4.44 -18.89 40.09
CA GLU A 70 -4.80 -19.00 41.50
C GLU A 70 -3.82 -18.20 42.39
N THR A 71 -4.29 -17.78 43.56
CA THR A 71 -3.46 -17.15 44.60
C THR A 71 -3.53 -18.03 45.86
N PRO A 72 -2.42 -18.62 46.34
CA PRO A 72 -1.04 -18.49 45.84
C PRO A 72 -0.84 -19.20 44.49
N SER A 73 0.10 -18.69 43.69
CA SER A 73 0.45 -19.30 42.40
C SER A 73 1.13 -20.65 42.58
N VAL A 74 0.93 -21.55 41.62
CA VAL A 74 1.42 -22.94 41.71
C VAL A 74 2.48 -23.19 40.65
N VAL A 75 3.61 -23.77 41.04
CA VAL A 75 4.68 -24.15 40.10
C VAL A 75 4.19 -25.26 39.18
N THR A 76 4.39 -25.09 37.88
CA THR A 76 4.05 -26.06 36.83
C THR A 76 5.29 -26.37 36.00
N GLN A 77 5.29 -27.52 35.32
CA GLN A 77 6.35 -27.82 34.35
C GLN A 77 5.79 -27.71 32.94
N LEU A 78 6.57 -27.13 32.03
CA LEU A 78 6.19 -27.00 30.63
C LEU A 78 5.87 -28.37 30.01
N LYS A 79 6.67 -29.40 30.31
CA LYS A 79 6.47 -30.78 29.81
C LYS A 79 5.07 -31.34 30.08
N ASP A 80 4.46 -30.92 31.19
CA ASP A 80 3.13 -31.39 31.60
C ASP A 80 2.03 -30.66 30.84
N GLN A 81 2.32 -29.51 30.23
CA GLN A 81 1.36 -28.67 29.50
C GLN A 81 1.40 -28.89 27.99
N ILE A 82 2.39 -29.58 27.43
CA ILE A 82 2.56 -29.74 25.98
C ILE A 82 1.56 -30.74 25.40
N LEU A 83 1.08 -30.45 24.18
CA LEU A 83 0.22 -31.33 23.40
C LEU A 83 0.92 -32.67 23.09
N LYS A 84 0.18 -33.80 23.16
CA LYS A 84 0.76 -35.12 22.90
C LYS A 84 1.38 -35.17 21.48
N GLY A 85 2.66 -35.55 21.40
CA GLY A 85 3.42 -35.64 20.15
C GLY A 85 4.27 -34.41 19.82
N ARG A 86 4.14 -33.32 20.59
CA ARG A 86 5.02 -32.15 20.54
C ARG A 86 6.13 -32.25 21.58
N LYS A 87 7.20 -31.48 21.40
CA LYS A 87 8.33 -31.43 22.33
C LYS A 87 8.53 -30.04 22.94
N PRO A 88 9.15 -29.93 24.15
CA PRO A 88 9.40 -28.64 24.79
C PRO A 88 10.25 -27.68 23.97
N GLU A 89 11.16 -28.22 23.16
CA GLU A 89 12.03 -27.43 22.30
C GLU A 89 11.20 -26.59 21.31
N GLU A 90 10.08 -27.10 20.79
CA GLU A 90 9.22 -26.35 19.87
C GLU A 90 8.63 -25.08 20.50
N VAL A 91 8.38 -25.11 21.82
CA VAL A 91 7.87 -23.93 22.55
C VAL A 91 8.98 -22.92 22.77
N PHE A 92 10.19 -23.39 23.11
CA PHE A 92 11.35 -22.52 23.28
C PHE A 92 11.83 -21.91 21.96
N ASP A 93 11.82 -22.68 20.88
CA ASP A 93 12.12 -22.20 19.53
C ASP A 93 11.12 -21.12 19.11
N LEU A 94 9.82 -21.33 19.40
CA LEU A 94 8.80 -20.30 19.16
C LEU A 94 9.06 -19.05 19.98
N LEU A 95 9.30 -19.18 21.29
CA LEU A 95 9.40 -18.05 22.22
C LEU A 95 10.70 -17.24 22.03
N TYR A 96 11.84 -17.92 21.97
CA TYR A 96 13.16 -17.28 21.91
C TYR A 96 13.66 -17.08 20.47
N GLY A 97 13.09 -17.79 19.49
CA GLY A 97 13.47 -17.65 18.08
C GLY A 97 12.97 -16.36 17.42
N LEU A 98 11.99 -15.68 18.02
CA LEU A 98 11.45 -14.39 17.57
C LEU A 98 10.98 -14.34 16.10
N GLU A 99 10.73 -15.49 15.47
CA GLU A 99 10.24 -15.57 14.09
C GLU A 99 8.87 -14.93 13.87
N TYR A 100 8.14 -14.75 14.97
CA TYR A 100 6.84 -14.08 15.05
C TYR A 100 6.95 -12.55 15.12
N VAL A 101 8.16 -11.99 15.21
CA VAL A 101 8.38 -10.55 15.14
C VAL A 101 8.79 -10.21 13.70
N ARG A 102 7.89 -9.56 12.96
CA ARG A 102 8.09 -9.27 11.54
C ARG A 102 7.96 -7.78 11.26
N PRO A 103 8.73 -7.24 10.29
CA PRO A 103 8.51 -5.88 9.81
C PRO A 103 7.18 -5.83 9.04
N ARG A 104 6.30 -4.94 9.45
CA ARG A 104 5.15 -4.50 8.66
C ARG A 104 5.49 -3.17 8.00
N TYR A 105 5.40 -3.16 6.68
CA TYR A 105 5.56 -1.94 5.90
C TYR A 105 4.20 -1.26 5.77
N ILE A 106 4.07 -0.11 6.41
CA ILE A 106 2.90 0.75 6.29
C ILE A 106 3.24 1.85 5.30
N LEU A 107 2.40 1.98 4.29
CA LEU A 107 2.43 3.15 3.43
C LEU A 107 1.20 4.00 3.70
N ARG A 108 1.40 5.31 3.81
CA ARG A 108 0.31 6.27 3.97
C ARG A 108 0.23 7.22 2.78
N TRP A 109 -1.00 7.41 2.33
CA TRP A 109 -1.39 8.37 1.31
C TRP A 109 -2.26 9.45 1.95
N GLU A 110 -1.79 10.70 1.94
CA GLU A 110 -2.47 11.83 2.61
C GLU A 110 -2.92 11.52 4.05
N GLY A 111 -2.06 10.82 4.81
CA GLY A 111 -2.33 10.42 6.18
C GLY A 111 -3.22 9.18 6.37
N LYS A 112 -3.77 8.60 5.29
CA LYS A 112 -4.56 7.36 5.31
C LYS A 112 -3.70 6.14 5.00
N ASP A 113 -3.93 5.04 5.70
CA ASP A 113 -3.33 3.73 5.36
C ASP A 113 -3.86 3.23 4.01
N ILE A 114 -3.01 2.60 3.18
CA ILE A 114 -3.44 1.98 1.92
C ILE A 114 -4.64 1.05 2.14
N ALA A 115 -4.66 0.32 3.26
CA ALA A 115 -5.69 -0.67 3.56
C ALA A 115 -7.12 -0.09 3.62
N VAL A 116 -7.25 1.23 3.86
CA VAL A 116 -8.55 1.92 3.97
C VAL A 116 -8.87 2.80 2.76
N LEU A 117 -8.05 2.77 1.70
CA LEU A 117 -8.27 3.53 0.47
C LEU A 117 -9.44 2.97 -0.36
N SER A 118 -10.19 3.85 -1.00
CA SER A 118 -11.23 3.50 -1.97
C SER A 118 -10.64 2.73 -3.16
N PRO A 119 -11.46 1.99 -3.94
CA PRO A 119 -10.98 1.33 -5.16
C PRO A 119 -10.22 2.25 -6.13
N GLY A 120 -10.68 3.50 -6.31
CA GLY A 120 -10.03 4.49 -7.19
C GLY A 120 -8.68 4.99 -6.64
N GLU A 121 -8.62 5.28 -5.34
CA GLU A 121 -7.37 5.65 -4.65
C GLU A 121 -6.34 4.51 -4.69
N ARG A 122 -6.77 3.25 -4.53
CA ARG A 122 -5.89 2.08 -4.64
C ARG A 122 -5.32 1.89 -6.05
N GLY A 123 -6.14 2.08 -7.09
CA GLY A 123 -5.68 2.01 -8.47
C GLY A 123 -4.60 3.06 -8.79
N THR A 124 -4.82 4.28 -8.30
CA THR A 124 -3.86 5.40 -8.43
C THR A 124 -2.54 5.09 -7.75
N LEU A 125 -2.62 4.63 -6.51
CA LEU A 125 -1.45 4.31 -5.71
C LEU A 125 -0.64 3.17 -6.34
N LEU A 126 -1.31 2.15 -6.90
CA LEU A 126 -0.64 1.08 -7.66
C LEU A 126 0.09 1.64 -8.89
N LEU A 127 -0.53 2.55 -9.63
CA LEU A 127 0.11 3.20 -10.78
C LEU A 127 1.32 4.05 -10.37
N VAL A 128 1.20 4.84 -9.30
CA VAL A 128 2.31 5.61 -8.72
C VAL A 128 3.44 4.69 -8.31
N PHE A 129 3.14 3.57 -7.64
CA PHE A 129 4.13 2.58 -7.29
C PHE A 129 4.83 1.98 -8.50
N TYR A 130 4.08 1.61 -9.53
CA TYR A 130 4.66 1.05 -10.75
C TYR A 130 5.61 2.04 -11.43
N LEU A 131 5.22 3.32 -11.50
CA LEU A 131 6.03 4.38 -12.08
C LEU A 131 7.32 4.67 -11.29
N LEU A 132 7.26 4.60 -9.95
CA LEU A 132 8.35 5.02 -9.06
C LEU A 132 9.27 3.88 -8.58
N ILE A 133 8.73 2.67 -8.40
CA ILE A 133 9.50 1.53 -7.86
C ILE A 133 10.19 0.73 -8.95
N ASP A 134 9.59 0.61 -10.14
CA ASP A 134 10.20 -0.17 -11.20
C ASP A 134 11.49 0.52 -11.68
N LEU A 135 12.62 -0.13 -11.41
CA LEU A 135 13.96 0.35 -11.74
C LEU A 135 14.35 0.05 -13.19
N GLY A 136 13.51 -0.66 -13.94
CA GLY A 136 13.75 -0.96 -15.36
C GLY A 136 13.58 0.25 -16.28
N ASP A 137 14.23 0.18 -17.43
CA ASP A 137 14.15 1.15 -18.53
C ASP A 137 13.15 0.73 -19.63
N MET A 138 12.38 -0.33 -19.37
CA MET A 138 11.40 -0.89 -20.30
C MET A 138 10.31 0.13 -20.68
N PRO A 139 9.94 0.24 -21.98
CA PRO A 139 8.87 1.13 -22.41
C PRO A 139 7.55 0.83 -21.70
N LEU A 140 6.86 1.87 -21.26
CA LEU A 140 5.59 1.78 -20.56
C LEU A 140 4.46 2.31 -21.45
N VAL A 141 3.37 1.55 -21.57
CA VAL A 141 2.14 1.97 -22.26
C VAL A 141 1.01 2.00 -21.24
N ILE A 142 0.39 3.16 -21.05
CA ILE A 142 -0.65 3.38 -20.05
C ILE A 142 -1.90 3.90 -20.73
N ASP A 143 -2.99 3.17 -20.61
CA ASP A 143 -4.30 3.58 -21.15
C ASP A 143 -5.15 4.19 -20.04
N GLN A 144 -5.59 5.43 -20.27
CA GLN A 144 -6.47 6.21 -19.40
C GLN A 144 -6.09 6.15 -17.91
N PRO A 145 -4.84 6.51 -17.53
CA PRO A 145 -4.41 6.49 -16.13
C PRO A 145 -5.24 7.41 -15.21
N GLU A 146 -5.98 8.36 -15.78
CA GLU A 146 -6.91 9.26 -15.09
C GLU A 146 -8.29 8.66 -14.78
N GLY A 147 -8.63 7.46 -15.27
CA GLY A 147 -10.02 6.99 -15.34
C GLY A 147 -10.81 6.96 -14.01
N ASN A 148 -10.13 6.93 -12.87
CA ASN A 148 -10.74 6.94 -11.53
C ASN A 148 -10.24 8.10 -10.65
N LEU A 149 -9.67 9.14 -11.26
CA LEU A 149 -9.02 10.25 -10.57
C LEU A 149 -9.69 11.58 -10.85
N ASP A 150 -9.76 12.42 -9.82
CA ASP A 150 -10.09 13.82 -10.00
C ASP A 150 -8.91 14.58 -10.64
N ASN A 151 -9.22 15.66 -11.36
CA ASN A 151 -8.23 16.45 -12.08
C ASN A 151 -7.12 17.03 -11.19
N HIS A 152 -7.40 17.32 -9.92
CA HIS A 152 -6.40 17.84 -9.00
C HIS A 152 -5.38 16.76 -8.64
N THR A 153 -5.84 15.53 -8.37
CA THR A 153 -4.96 14.37 -8.13
C THR A 153 -4.13 14.03 -9.37
N VAL A 154 -4.73 14.07 -10.57
CA VAL A 154 -3.98 13.90 -11.83
C VAL A 154 -2.85 14.94 -11.95
N ALA A 155 -3.18 16.22 -11.80
CA ALA A 155 -2.23 17.31 -11.99
C ALA A 155 -1.09 17.33 -10.95
N LYS A 156 -1.39 17.00 -9.69
CA LYS A 156 -0.43 17.14 -8.58
C LYS A 156 0.47 15.93 -8.40
N ILE A 157 0.00 14.73 -8.75
CA ILE A 157 0.71 13.48 -8.44
C ILE A 157 1.12 12.76 -9.71
N LEU A 158 0.15 12.49 -10.57
CA LEU A 158 0.38 11.61 -11.71
C LEU A 158 1.34 12.27 -12.70
N VAL A 159 1.19 13.58 -12.93
CA VAL A 159 2.13 14.39 -13.73
C VAL A 159 3.57 14.26 -13.25
N ASP A 160 3.81 14.45 -11.96
CA ASP A 160 5.16 14.39 -11.39
C ASP A 160 5.74 12.97 -11.47
N CYS A 161 4.92 11.95 -11.22
CA CYS A 161 5.34 10.55 -11.36
C CYS A 161 5.72 10.20 -12.81
N ILE A 162 4.93 10.67 -13.79
CA ILE A 162 5.22 10.46 -15.22
C ILE A 162 6.50 11.19 -15.62
N ARG A 163 6.68 12.43 -15.14
CA ARG A 163 7.90 13.22 -15.40
C ARG A 163 9.14 12.52 -14.88
N GLU A 164 9.08 11.92 -13.69
CA GLU A 164 10.20 11.14 -13.17
C GLU A 164 10.40 9.83 -13.94
N ALA A 165 9.33 9.12 -14.30
CA ALA A 165 9.41 7.89 -15.07
C ALA A 165 10.03 8.13 -16.47
N ARG A 166 9.60 9.16 -17.20
CA ARG A 166 10.08 9.45 -18.56
C ARG A 166 11.56 9.84 -18.63
N ARG A 167 12.18 10.22 -17.51
CA ARG A 167 13.65 10.46 -17.44
C ARG A 167 14.47 9.19 -17.56
N LYS A 168 13.87 8.03 -17.28
CA LYS A 168 14.56 6.73 -17.24
C LYS A 168 14.07 5.73 -18.29
N ARG A 169 12.84 5.89 -18.78
CA ARG A 169 12.21 4.98 -19.75
C ARG A 169 11.30 5.73 -20.72
N GLN A 170 10.94 5.11 -21.83
CA GLN A 170 9.92 5.66 -22.73
C GLN A 170 8.52 5.43 -22.15
N VAL A 171 7.65 6.46 -22.18
CA VAL A 171 6.29 6.37 -21.65
C VAL A 171 5.29 6.82 -22.72
N PHE A 172 4.36 5.94 -23.08
CA PHE A 172 3.24 6.22 -23.96
C PHE A 172 1.95 6.28 -23.13
N ILE A 173 1.20 7.35 -23.29
CA ILE A 173 -0.05 7.56 -22.54
C ILE A 173 -1.18 7.79 -23.53
N VAL A 174 -2.24 7.00 -23.41
CA VAL A 174 -3.52 7.26 -24.07
C VAL A 174 -4.39 8.00 -23.07
N THR A 175 -4.77 9.23 -23.38
CA THR A 175 -5.48 10.09 -22.43
C THR A 175 -6.42 11.06 -23.14
N HIS A 176 -7.48 11.44 -22.43
CA HIS A 176 -8.35 12.56 -22.79
C HIS A 176 -8.18 13.75 -21.82
N ASN A 177 -7.20 13.68 -20.91
CA ASN A 177 -6.96 14.69 -19.90
C ASN A 177 -5.86 15.67 -20.35
N PRO A 178 -6.16 16.99 -20.48
CA PRO A 178 -5.17 17.98 -20.89
C PRO A 178 -4.00 18.09 -19.90
N ASN A 179 -4.17 17.78 -18.61
CA ASN A 179 -3.06 17.79 -17.66
C ASN A 179 -1.99 16.75 -18.04
N LEU A 180 -2.39 15.59 -18.57
CA LEU A 180 -1.46 14.54 -18.95
C LEU A 180 -0.81 14.77 -20.31
N ALA A 181 -1.47 15.49 -21.21
CA ALA A 181 -0.90 15.83 -22.52
C ALA A 181 -0.05 17.12 -22.47
N VAL A 182 -0.53 18.15 -21.78
CA VAL A 182 0.05 19.50 -21.76
C VAL A 182 0.92 19.72 -20.53
N VAL A 183 0.40 19.46 -19.32
CA VAL A 183 1.15 19.76 -18.08
C VAL A 183 2.30 18.78 -17.91
N CYS A 184 2.16 17.50 -18.29
CA CYS A 184 3.29 16.56 -18.36
C CYS A 184 4.37 16.95 -19.37
N ASP A 185 4.12 17.95 -20.22
CA ASP A 185 5.03 18.43 -21.27
C ASP A 185 5.41 17.33 -22.27
N ALA A 186 4.40 16.72 -22.90
CA ALA A 186 4.60 15.57 -23.77
C ALA A 186 5.51 15.91 -24.96
N ASP A 187 6.59 15.13 -25.15
CA ASP A 187 7.54 15.32 -26.25
C ASP A 187 6.87 15.22 -27.64
N GLN A 188 5.88 14.33 -27.74
CA GLN A 188 5.18 14.04 -28.97
C GLN A 188 3.71 13.74 -28.67
N ILE A 189 2.84 14.40 -29.43
CA ILE A 189 1.41 14.14 -29.47
C ILE A 189 1.08 13.26 -30.68
N VAL A 190 0.23 12.26 -30.46
CA VAL A 190 -0.37 11.43 -31.51
C VAL A 190 -1.87 11.68 -31.49
N HIS A 191 -2.35 12.49 -32.43
CA HIS A 191 -3.76 12.80 -32.58
C HIS A 191 -4.43 11.80 -33.52
N ALA A 192 -5.45 11.10 -33.02
CA ALA A 192 -6.30 10.20 -33.79
C ALA A 192 -7.61 10.91 -34.19
N SER A 193 -7.98 10.86 -35.46
CA SER A 193 -9.25 11.36 -35.98
C SER A 193 -10.02 10.26 -36.70
N ILE A 194 -11.35 10.27 -36.58
CA ILE A 194 -12.25 9.31 -37.21
C ILE A 194 -13.21 10.01 -38.19
N GLU A 195 -13.17 9.61 -39.46
CA GLU A 195 -14.11 10.02 -40.50
C GLU A 195 -15.31 9.07 -40.50
N LYS A 196 -16.28 9.32 -39.61
CA LYS A 196 -17.45 8.45 -39.40
C LYS A 196 -18.31 8.30 -40.66
N ASP A 197 -18.37 9.34 -41.48
CA ASP A 197 -19.10 9.41 -42.75
C ASP A 197 -18.41 8.65 -43.89
N LYS A 198 -17.13 8.31 -43.75
CA LYS A 198 -16.35 7.55 -44.74
C LYS A 198 -15.99 6.15 -44.25
N GLY A 199 -16.95 5.46 -43.64
CA GLY A 199 -16.74 4.08 -43.19
C GLY A 199 -15.81 3.97 -41.99
N ASN A 200 -15.81 4.98 -41.10
CA ASN A 200 -15.01 5.01 -39.87
C ASN A 200 -13.49 4.93 -40.12
N ILE A 201 -12.99 5.55 -41.19
CA ILE A 201 -11.54 5.64 -41.45
C ILE A 201 -10.89 6.40 -40.29
N ILE A 202 -9.87 5.79 -39.68
CA ILE A 202 -9.08 6.39 -38.62
C ILE A 202 -7.76 6.87 -39.22
N THR A 203 -7.45 8.15 -39.01
CA THR A 203 -6.20 8.78 -39.43
C THR A 203 -5.44 9.29 -38.22
N TYR A 204 -4.10 9.25 -38.31
CA TYR A 204 -3.22 9.71 -37.24
C TYR A 204 -2.35 10.86 -37.75
N LYS A 205 -2.20 11.89 -36.92
CA LYS A 205 -1.22 12.95 -37.10
C LYS A 205 -0.34 13.06 -35.88
N THR A 206 0.93 13.33 -36.10
CA THR A 206 1.92 13.39 -35.03
C THR A 206 2.72 14.68 -35.10
N GLY A 207 3.19 15.14 -33.95
CA GLY A 207 4.05 16.31 -33.83
C GLY A 207 4.26 16.70 -32.37
N SER A 208 5.15 17.65 -32.12
CA SER A 208 5.35 18.21 -30.79
C SER A 208 4.23 19.21 -30.43
N LEU A 209 4.09 19.54 -29.15
CA LEU A 209 3.05 20.46 -28.68
C LEU A 209 3.24 21.89 -29.23
N GLU A 210 4.47 22.28 -29.53
CA GLU A 210 4.83 23.60 -30.08
C GLU A 210 4.43 23.76 -31.55
N ASN A 211 4.12 22.66 -32.26
CA ASN A 211 3.61 22.74 -33.61
C ASN A 211 2.20 23.40 -33.59
N PRO A 212 1.98 24.52 -34.31
CA PRO A 212 0.69 25.21 -34.29
C PRO A 212 -0.50 24.33 -34.68
N ALA A 213 -0.29 23.36 -35.57
CA ALA A 213 -1.33 22.39 -35.93
C ALA A 213 -1.67 21.45 -34.76
N MET A 214 -0.66 20.96 -34.03
CA MET A 214 -0.86 20.09 -32.86
C MET A 214 -1.46 20.85 -31.69
N SER A 215 -0.94 22.04 -31.37
CA SER A 215 -1.49 22.92 -30.33
C SER A 215 -2.99 23.19 -30.55
N LYS A 216 -3.37 23.42 -31.81
CA LYS A 216 -4.78 23.55 -32.19
C LYS A 216 -5.56 22.26 -31.96
N TYR A 217 -5.07 21.11 -32.42
CA TYR A 217 -5.75 19.83 -32.18
C TYR A 217 -5.95 19.54 -30.69
N VAL A 218 -4.91 19.75 -29.88
CA VAL A 218 -4.97 19.58 -28.42
C VAL A 218 -6.02 20.51 -27.80
N THR A 219 -6.04 21.79 -28.20
CA THR A 219 -7.02 22.76 -27.70
C THR A 219 -8.45 22.39 -28.11
N ASP A 220 -8.64 21.98 -29.37
CA ASP A 220 -9.97 21.66 -29.90
C ASP A 220 -10.53 20.37 -29.29
N VAL A 221 -9.68 19.35 -29.07
CA VAL A 221 -10.08 18.03 -28.57
C VAL A 221 -10.13 17.96 -27.04
N LEU A 222 -9.09 18.41 -26.35
CA LEU A 222 -8.98 18.26 -24.88
C LEU A 222 -9.61 19.42 -24.10
N GLU A 223 -9.60 20.64 -24.67
CA GLU A 223 -10.08 21.85 -23.98
C GLU A 223 -11.43 22.36 -24.48
N GLY A 224 -12.04 21.66 -25.44
CA GLY A 224 -13.37 22.00 -25.96
C GLY A 224 -13.38 23.28 -26.81
N THR A 225 -12.31 23.55 -27.54
CA THR A 225 -12.03 24.72 -28.41
C THR A 225 -11.48 25.96 -27.70
N ARG A 226 -10.77 26.79 -28.47
CA ARG A 226 -10.17 28.04 -27.98
C ARG A 226 -11.20 28.99 -27.37
N TRP A 227 -12.39 29.07 -27.96
CA TRP A 227 -13.47 29.90 -27.44
C TRP A 227 -13.90 29.49 -26.03
N ALA A 228 -14.09 28.19 -25.79
CA ALA A 228 -14.49 27.68 -24.48
C ALA A 228 -13.40 27.92 -23.42
N PHE A 229 -12.14 27.80 -23.80
CA PHE A 229 -11.00 28.13 -22.95
C PHE A 229 -10.99 29.61 -22.55
N ASP A 230 -11.09 30.52 -23.52
CA ASP A 230 -11.05 31.97 -23.27
C ASP A 230 -12.26 32.43 -22.41
N VAL A 231 -13.45 31.86 -22.63
CA VAL A 231 -14.64 32.14 -21.80
C VAL A 231 -14.43 31.70 -20.34
N ARG A 232 -13.81 30.53 -20.12
CA ARG A 232 -13.48 30.05 -18.78
C ARG A 232 -12.45 30.95 -18.11
N GLY A 233 -11.36 31.31 -18.79
CA GLY A 233 -10.33 32.21 -18.25
C GLY A 233 -10.91 33.55 -17.78
N LYS A 234 -11.76 34.17 -18.61
CA LYS A 234 -12.47 35.41 -18.25
C LYS A 234 -13.39 35.26 -17.04
N LYS A 235 -14.07 34.12 -16.89
CA LYS A 235 -14.95 33.87 -15.74
C LYS A 235 -14.18 33.62 -14.44
N TYR A 236 -13.00 33.02 -14.54
CA TYR A 236 -12.16 32.70 -13.39
C TYR A 236 -11.24 33.86 -13.00
N ASP A 237 -11.24 34.96 -13.77
CA ASP A 237 -10.30 36.08 -13.63
C ASP A 237 -8.84 35.62 -13.72
N VAL A 238 -8.60 34.63 -14.58
CA VAL A 238 -7.27 34.06 -14.85
C VAL A 238 -6.94 34.35 -16.30
N GLY A 239 -6.26 35.47 -16.57
CA GLY A 239 -5.85 35.86 -17.90
C GLY A 239 -5.47 37.34 -18.02
N GLU A 240 -4.23 37.65 -17.64
CA GLU A 240 -3.42 38.73 -18.25
C GLU A 240 -2.16 38.12 -18.87
#